data_AF-A0A520P005-F1
#
_entry.id   AF-A0A520P005-F1
#
_cell.length_a   1.000
_cell.length_b   1.000
_cell.length_c   1.000
_cell.angle_alpha   90.00
_cell.angle_beta   90.00
_cell.angle_gamma   90.00
#
_symmetry.space_group_name_H-M   'P 1'
#
loop_
_entity.id
_entity.type
_entity.pdbx_description
1 polymer ?
#
loop_
_entity_poly.entity_id
_entity_poly.type
_entity_poly.pdbx_seq_one_letter_code
_entity_poly.pdbx_strand_id
1 'polypeptide(L)'
;MDIENFISRAHLSLTSENANGNPDLHRAEMPDACDHFKCTLRGRTHEMDFYFSCPTGEGPPVIEDTVRYLGAVAAEYEECDDVTEWAYEYGFDPGHLDTREAFNALGRLNRDLWRLVGDPMYEELRQGIAIEQAVDMAWGSYETSRN
;
A
#
# COMPACT_ATOMS: atom_id res chain seq x y z
N MET A 1 13.57 -4.64 6.98
CA MET A 1 12.84 -5.88 7.31
C MET A 1 13.18 -6.95 6.28
N ASP A 2 13.14 -8.22 6.64
CA ASP A 2 13.28 -9.31 5.67
C ASP A 2 11.89 -9.73 5.16
N ILE A 3 11.54 -9.25 3.95
CA ILE A 3 10.21 -9.46 3.36
C ILE A 3 9.93 -10.92 3.02
N GLU A 4 10.96 -11.68 2.61
CA GLU A 4 10.80 -13.07 2.20
C GLU A 4 10.50 -13.94 3.43
N ASN A 5 11.22 -13.69 4.52
CA ASN A 5 10.95 -14.34 5.80
C ASN A 5 9.55 -13.98 6.33
N PHE A 6 9.12 -12.72 6.18
CA PHE A 6 7.78 -12.29 6.55
C PHE A 6 6.70 -13.06 5.78
N ILE A 7 6.80 -13.08 4.45
CA ILE A 7 5.87 -13.79 3.54
C ILE A 7 5.79 -15.28 3.91
N SER A 8 6.95 -15.91 4.16
CA SER A 8 7.02 -17.32 4.53
C SER A 8 6.32 -17.60 5.86
N ARG A 9 6.59 -16.79 6.90
CA ARG A 9 6.00 -16.93 8.24
C ARG A 9 4.49 -16.69 8.25
N ALA A 10 4.01 -15.72 7.46
CA ALA A 10 2.58 -15.43 7.31
C ALA A 10 1.86 -16.41 6.36
N HIS A 11 2.61 -17.25 5.64
CA HIS A 11 2.10 -18.14 4.59
C HIS A 11 1.30 -17.39 3.54
N LEU A 12 1.86 -16.29 3.05
CA LEU A 12 1.21 -15.47 2.05
C LEU A 12 1.37 -16.07 0.65
N SER A 13 0.32 -15.93 -0.14
CA SER A 13 0.32 -16.23 -1.57
C SER A 13 -0.49 -15.18 -2.32
N LEU A 14 -0.05 -14.83 -3.52
CA LEU A 14 -0.66 -13.79 -4.34
C LEU A 14 -1.20 -14.40 -5.63
N THR A 15 -2.41 -13.97 -6.01
CA THR A 15 -2.92 -14.12 -7.37
C THR A 15 -3.37 -12.77 -7.90
N SER A 16 -3.18 -12.54 -9.21
CA SER A 16 -3.49 -11.26 -9.85
C SER A 16 -4.21 -11.51 -11.17
N GLU A 17 -5.20 -10.68 -11.47
CA GLU A 17 -5.90 -10.64 -12.75
C GLU A 17 -6.02 -9.20 -13.26
N ASN A 18 -6.15 -9.01 -14.57
CA ASN A 18 -6.31 -7.68 -15.15
C ASN A 18 -7.62 -7.03 -14.66
N ALA A 19 -7.56 -5.74 -14.37
CA ALA A 19 -8.69 -4.90 -13.99
C ALA A 19 -8.83 -3.72 -14.96
N ASN A 20 -10.04 -3.18 -15.07
CA ASN A 20 -10.33 -2.03 -15.92
C ASN A 20 -9.98 -0.68 -15.26
N GLY A 21 -9.48 -0.69 -14.03
CA GLY A 21 -9.24 0.51 -13.23
C GLY A 21 -8.79 0.17 -11.81
N ASN A 22 -8.37 1.20 -11.08
CA ASN A 22 -8.04 1.10 -9.66
C ASN A 22 -8.99 2.01 -8.84
N PRO A 23 -10.05 1.45 -8.22
CA PRO A 23 -10.98 2.22 -7.40
C PRO A 23 -10.40 2.61 -6.03
N ASP A 24 -9.23 2.10 -5.66
CA ASP A 24 -8.59 2.38 -4.37
C ASP A 24 -7.74 3.66 -4.42
N LEU A 25 -7.46 4.18 -5.62
CA LEU A 25 -6.72 5.42 -5.83
C LEU A 25 -7.64 6.63 -5.96
N HIS A 26 -7.15 7.76 -5.49
CA HIS A 26 -7.73 9.04 -5.83
C HIS A 26 -7.61 9.29 -7.34
N ARG A 27 -8.66 9.79 -7.99
CA ARG A 27 -8.67 9.94 -9.46
C ARG A 27 -7.58 10.88 -10.00
N ALA A 28 -7.17 11.87 -9.21
CA ALA A 28 -6.09 12.78 -9.60
C ALA A 28 -4.71 12.10 -9.61
N GLU A 29 -4.56 10.98 -8.88
CA GLU A 29 -3.32 10.21 -8.77
C GLU A 29 -3.26 9.04 -9.75
N MET A 30 -4.31 8.82 -10.55
CA MET A 30 -4.34 7.71 -11.50
C MET A 30 -3.34 8.02 -12.63
N PRO A 31 -2.27 7.21 -12.80
CA PRO A 31 -1.28 7.47 -13.84
C PRO A 31 -1.89 7.33 -15.25
N ASP A 32 -1.53 8.22 -16.17
CA ASP A 32 -2.06 8.22 -17.55
C ASP A 32 -1.74 6.93 -18.35
N ALA A 33 -0.66 6.23 -17.96
CA ALA A 33 -0.19 5.01 -18.62
C ALA A 33 0.13 3.93 -17.58
N CYS A 34 -0.93 3.28 -17.07
CA CYS A 34 -0.80 2.15 -16.18
C CYS A 34 -1.72 0.99 -16.57
N ASP A 35 -1.26 -0.22 -16.26
CA ASP A 35 -2.08 -1.42 -16.26
C ASP A 35 -2.59 -1.65 -14.84
N HIS A 36 -3.88 -1.95 -14.70
CA HIS A 36 -4.49 -2.19 -13.39
C HIS A 36 -4.69 -3.68 -13.17
N PHE A 37 -4.44 -4.12 -11.94
CA PHE A 37 -4.61 -5.50 -11.52
C PHE A 37 -5.51 -5.54 -10.30
N LYS A 38 -6.46 -6.47 -10.30
CA LYS A 38 -7.13 -6.91 -9.09
C LYS A 38 -6.29 -8.04 -8.51
N CYS A 39 -5.84 -7.84 -7.28
CA CYS A 39 -4.97 -8.76 -6.58
C CYS A 39 -5.71 -9.37 -5.40
N THR A 40 -5.53 -10.67 -5.20
CA THR A 40 -6.01 -11.41 -4.03
C THR A 40 -4.81 -11.92 -3.27
N LEU A 41 -4.60 -11.40 -2.06
CA LEU A 41 -3.56 -11.87 -1.14
C LEU A 41 -4.20 -12.83 -0.13
N ARG A 42 -3.69 -14.05 -0.07
CA ARG A 42 -4.20 -15.11 0.81
C ARG A 42 -3.19 -15.46 1.88
N GLY A 43 -3.66 -15.55 3.12
CA GLY A 43 -2.92 -16.08 4.25
C GLY A 43 -3.46 -17.45 4.67
N ARG A 44 -3.14 -17.88 5.89
CA ARG A 44 -3.61 -19.19 6.41
C ARG A 44 -5.13 -19.27 6.59
N THR A 45 -5.76 -18.18 7.03
CA THR A 45 -7.15 -18.18 7.52
C THR A 45 -8.05 -17.17 6.85
N HIS A 46 -7.47 -16.16 6.21
CA HIS A 46 -8.20 -15.07 5.56
C HIS A 46 -7.60 -14.78 4.18
N GLU A 47 -8.35 -14.04 3.39
CA GLU A 47 -7.91 -13.46 2.13
C GLU A 47 -8.36 -11.99 2.07
N MET A 48 -7.64 -11.18 1.31
CA MET A 48 -8.03 -9.81 1.01
C MET A 48 -7.89 -9.52 -0.48
N ASP A 49 -8.79 -8.69 -0.98
CA ASP A 49 -8.74 -8.15 -2.34
C ASP A 49 -8.30 -6.69 -2.30
N PHE A 50 -7.45 -6.30 -3.23
CA PHE A 50 -7.00 -4.92 -3.42
C PHE A 50 -6.65 -4.68 -4.88
N TYR A 51 -6.53 -3.41 -5.26
CA TYR A 51 -6.13 -3.03 -6.61
C TYR A 51 -4.71 -2.48 -6.63
N PHE A 52 -3.94 -2.89 -7.63
CA PHE A 52 -2.58 -2.43 -7.85
C PHE A 52 -2.47 -1.85 -9.25
N SER A 53 -1.68 -0.80 -9.42
CA SER A 53 -1.45 -0.16 -10.72
C SER A 53 0.05 -0.17 -11.02
N CYS A 54 0.43 -0.80 -12.12
CA CYS A 54 1.81 -0.89 -12.58
C CYS A 54 2.00 -0.02 -13.83
N PRO A 55 3.22 0.45 -14.11
CA PRO A 55 3.54 1.01 -15.41
C PRO A 55 3.15 0.06 -16.55
N THR A 56 2.64 0.60 -17.65
CA THR A 56 2.17 -0.22 -18.78
C THR A 56 3.25 -1.17 -19.29
N GLY A 57 2.91 -2.45 -19.40
CA GLY A 57 3.78 -3.49 -19.96
C GLY A 57 4.73 -4.18 -18.97
N GLU A 58 4.76 -3.77 -17.70
CA GLU A 58 5.56 -4.47 -16.66
C GLU A 58 4.91 -5.76 -16.16
N GLY A 59 3.60 -5.92 -16.36
CA GLY A 59 2.84 -7.08 -15.92
C GLY A 59 2.32 -6.97 -14.49
N PRO A 60 1.72 -8.07 -13.95
CA PRO A 60 1.15 -8.06 -12.61
C PRO A 60 2.24 -7.90 -11.53
N PRO A 61 1.90 -7.29 -10.38
CA PRO A 61 2.86 -7.15 -9.29
C PRO A 61 3.28 -8.51 -8.74
N VAL A 62 4.51 -8.60 -8.25
CA VAL A 62 4.99 -9.74 -7.47
C VAL A 62 4.58 -9.60 -6.00
N ILE A 63 4.66 -10.70 -5.24
CA ILE A 63 4.18 -10.75 -3.86
C ILE A 63 5.01 -9.86 -2.93
N GLU A 64 6.31 -9.75 -3.15
CA GLU A 64 7.20 -8.93 -2.35
C GLU A 64 6.82 -7.45 -2.46
N ASP A 65 6.58 -6.95 -3.67
CA ASP A 65 6.19 -5.57 -3.93
C ASP A 65 4.79 -5.27 -3.39
N THR A 66 3.87 -6.24 -3.53
CA THR A 66 2.54 -6.17 -2.95
C THR A 66 2.59 -6.01 -1.43
N VAL A 67 3.39 -6.83 -0.74
CA VAL A 67 3.45 -6.80 0.73
C VAL A 67 4.13 -5.51 1.20
N ARG A 68 5.16 -5.03 0.49
CA ARG A 68 5.76 -3.71 0.77
C ARG A 68 4.76 -2.58 0.60
N TYR A 69 4.02 -2.57 -0.50
CA TYR A 69 2.97 -1.57 -0.76
C TYR A 69 1.91 -1.57 0.35
N LEU A 70 1.39 -2.75 0.72
CA LEU A 70 0.40 -2.85 1.79
C LEU A 70 0.97 -2.41 3.15
N GLY A 71 2.25 -2.67 3.41
CA GLY A 71 2.93 -2.15 4.59
C GLY A 71 3.10 -0.63 4.59
N ALA A 72 3.36 -0.02 3.44
CA ALA A 72 3.42 1.43 3.28
C ALA A 72 2.04 2.06 3.50
N VAL A 73 0.99 1.51 2.88
CA VAL A 73 -0.41 1.92 3.10
C VAL A 73 -0.78 1.82 4.58
N ALA A 74 -0.37 0.77 5.27
CA ALA A 74 -0.62 0.61 6.69
C ALA A 74 0.14 1.63 7.54
N ALA A 75 1.39 1.96 7.18
CA ALA A 75 2.17 2.98 7.87
C ALA A 75 1.52 4.36 7.73
N GLU A 76 1.20 4.77 6.50
CA GLU A 76 0.56 6.05 6.19
C GLU A 76 -0.80 6.19 6.89
N TYR A 77 -1.65 5.15 6.83
CA TYR A 77 -2.97 5.21 7.43
C TYR A 77 -2.93 5.32 8.96
N GLU A 78 -1.96 4.71 9.63
CA GLU A 78 -1.80 4.78 11.09
C GLU A 78 -1.09 6.07 11.55
N GLU A 79 -0.40 6.77 10.65
CA GLU A 79 0.23 8.07 10.94
C GLU A 79 -0.75 9.24 10.87
N CYS A 80 -1.84 9.11 10.10
CA CYS A 80 -2.86 10.15 9.97
C CYS A 80 -3.97 9.99 11.04
N ASP A 81 -4.35 11.09 11.70
CA ASP A 81 -5.45 11.09 12.68
C ASP A 81 -6.83 10.99 11.97
N ASP A 82 -7.00 11.69 10.85
CA ASP A 82 -8.23 11.67 10.07
C ASP A 82 -8.04 12.02 8.57
N VAL A 83 -9.13 11.91 7.81
CA VAL A 83 -9.17 12.20 6.37
C VAL A 83 -8.76 13.62 6.00
N THR A 84 -8.92 14.59 6.91
CA THR A 84 -8.57 15.99 6.68
C THR A 84 -7.06 16.18 6.67
N GLU A 85 -6.38 15.59 7.65
CA GLU A 85 -4.92 15.59 7.71
C GLU A 85 -4.33 14.90 6.49
N TRP A 86 -4.77 13.67 6.21
CA TRP A 86 -4.35 12.92 5.04
C TRP A 86 -4.60 13.69 3.74
N ALA A 87 -5.81 14.23 3.54
CA ALA A 87 -6.11 14.98 2.33
C ALA A 87 -5.19 16.20 2.14
N TYR A 88 -4.89 16.95 3.21
CA TYR A 88 -4.03 18.13 3.11
C TYR A 88 -2.58 17.79 2.82
N GLU A 89 -2.07 16.69 3.35
CA GLU A 89 -0.71 16.21 3.05
C GLU A 89 -0.52 15.95 1.55
N TYR A 90 -1.51 15.35 0.90
CA TYR A 90 -1.48 15.04 -0.53
C TYR A 90 -2.11 16.14 -1.41
N GLY A 91 -2.51 17.28 -0.83
CA GLY A 91 -3.08 18.41 -1.58
C GLY A 91 -4.48 18.18 -2.14
N PHE A 92 -5.24 17.24 -1.59
CA PHE A 92 -6.63 16.97 -1.94
C PHE A 92 -7.63 17.83 -1.17
N ASP A 93 -8.85 17.92 -1.70
CA ASP A 93 -9.98 18.53 -1.00
C ASP A 93 -10.67 17.50 -0.10
N PRO A 94 -10.59 17.61 1.24
CA PRO A 94 -11.21 16.65 2.17
C PRO A 94 -12.75 16.59 2.05
N GLY A 95 -13.38 17.60 1.46
CA GLY A 95 -14.81 17.62 1.17
C GLY A 95 -15.18 16.85 -0.11
N HIS A 96 -14.22 16.54 -0.97
CA HIS A 96 -14.47 15.89 -2.25
C HIS A 96 -14.77 14.40 -2.07
N LEU A 97 -15.74 13.89 -2.85
CA LEU A 97 -16.19 12.50 -2.73
C LEU A 97 -15.05 11.51 -3.02
N ASP A 98 -14.29 11.73 -4.09
CA ASP A 98 -13.18 10.85 -4.47
C ASP A 98 -12.09 10.78 -3.38
N THR A 99 -11.84 11.89 -2.66
CA THR A 99 -10.88 11.93 -1.53
C THR A 99 -11.36 11.08 -0.37
N ARG A 100 -12.66 11.17 -0.03
CA ARG A 100 -13.25 10.35 1.02
C ARG A 100 -13.30 8.88 0.63
N GLU A 101 -13.56 8.56 -0.64
CA GLU A 101 -13.56 7.19 -1.15
C GLU A 101 -12.15 6.57 -1.08
N ALA A 102 -11.12 7.29 -1.52
CA ALA A 102 -9.73 6.85 -1.41
C ALA A 102 -9.32 6.60 0.05
N PHE A 103 -9.61 7.54 0.97
CA PHE A 103 -9.30 7.36 2.38
C PHE A 103 -10.04 6.15 3.00
N ASN A 104 -11.32 5.96 2.63
CA ASN A 104 -12.07 4.77 3.06
C ASN A 104 -11.47 3.47 2.51
N ALA A 105 -10.90 3.49 1.31
CA ALA A 105 -10.18 2.35 0.75
C ALA A 105 -8.94 2.02 1.59
N LEU A 106 -8.14 3.02 1.99
CA LEU A 106 -7.00 2.81 2.90
C LEU A 106 -7.45 2.13 4.20
N GLY A 107 -8.50 2.63 4.86
CA GLY A 107 -9.01 2.03 6.09
C GLY A 107 -9.63 0.63 5.91
N ARG A 108 -10.11 0.29 4.71
CA ARG A 108 -10.52 -1.08 4.38
C ARG A 108 -9.30 -1.98 4.24
N LEU A 109 -8.33 -1.59 3.42
CA LEU A 109 -7.09 -2.33 3.18
C LEU A 109 -6.35 -2.61 4.49
N ASN A 110 -6.25 -1.60 5.35
CA ASN A 110 -5.54 -1.70 6.61
C ASN A 110 -6.17 -2.74 7.56
N ARG A 111 -7.50 -2.68 7.71
CA ARG A 111 -8.25 -3.65 8.52
C ARG A 111 -8.20 -5.06 7.95
N ASP A 112 -8.26 -5.21 6.63
CA ASP A 112 -8.22 -6.53 6.01
C ASP A 112 -6.82 -7.14 6.06
N LEU A 113 -5.77 -6.33 5.91
CA LEU A 113 -4.38 -6.72 6.17
C LEU A 113 -4.19 -7.17 7.62
N TRP A 114 -4.70 -6.38 8.59
CA TRP A 114 -4.65 -6.75 10.01
C TRP A 114 -5.33 -8.10 10.29
N ARG A 115 -6.50 -8.37 9.68
CA ARG A 115 -7.16 -9.70 9.79
C ARG A 115 -6.37 -10.81 9.12
N LEU A 116 -5.71 -10.50 8.01
CA LEU A 116 -4.94 -11.45 7.22
C LEU A 116 -3.74 -12.00 7.99
N VAL A 117 -2.95 -11.11 8.61
CA VAL A 117 -1.66 -11.47 9.22
C VAL A 117 -1.69 -11.48 10.76
N GLY A 118 -2.69 -10.84 11.38
CA GLY A 118 -2.84 -10.70 12.83
C GLY A 118 -1.92 -9.63 13.44
N ASP A 119 -2.24 -9.20 14.66
CA ASP A 119 -1.63 -8.03 15.33
C ASP A 119 -0.09 -8.03 15.30
N PRO A 120 0.61 -9.12 15.69
CA PRO A 120 2.06 -9.06 15.80
C PRO A 120 2.75 -8.89 14.45
N MET A 121 2.23 -9.54 13.41
CA MET A 121 2.80 -9.46 12.07
C MET A 121 2.39 -8.16 11.36
N TYR A 122 1.18 -7.69 11.62
CA TYR A 122 0.73 -6.39 11.13
C TYR A 122 1.65 -5.27 11.63
N GLU A 123 1.95 -5.25 12.93
CA GLU A 123 2.84 -4.25 13.51
C GLU A 123 4.30 -4.40 13.05
N GLU A 124 4.80 -5.64 12.91
CA GLU A 124 6.12 -5.93 12.34
C GLU A 124 6.26 -5.35 10.91
N LEU A 125 5.25 -5.58 10.06
CA LEU A 125 5.22 -5.09 8.69
C LEU A 125 5.20 -3.57 8.65
N ARG A 126 4.26 -2.95 9.37
CA ARG A 126 4.07 -1.50 9.38
C ARG A 126 5.33 -0.76 9.85
N GLN A 127 5.87 -1.14 11.01
CA GLN A 127 7.09 -0.53 11.55
C GLN A 127 8.31 -0.79 10.65
N GLY A 128 8.42 -2.01 10.12
CA GLY A 128 9.53 -2.39 9.25
C GLY A 128 9.60 -1.52 7.98
N ILE A 129 8.45 -1.25 7.35
CA ILE A 129 8.37 -0.38 6.17
C ILE A 129 8.61 1.09 6.52
N ALA A 130 8.03 1.61 7.61
CA ALA A 130 8.25 2.99 8.03
C ALA A 130 9.75 3.28 8.26
N ILE A 131 10.48 2.32 8.84
CA ILE A 131 11.93 2.42 9.01
C ILE A 131 12.66 2.42 7.66
N GLU A 132 12.28 1.54 6.73
CA GLU A 132 12.88 1.50 5.38
C GLU A 132 12.69 2.84 4.65
N GLN A 133 11.48 3.38 4.62
CA GLN A 133 11.18 4.67 4.00
C GLN A 133 11.97 5.83 4.65
N ALA A 134 12.06 5.86 5.98
CA ALA A 134 12.84 6.87 6.69
C ALA A 134 14.34 6.81 6.34
N VAL A 135 14.89 5.60 6.19
CA VAL A 135 16.28 5.39 5.77
C VAL A 135 16.49 5.87 4.32
N ASP A 136 15.60 5.52 3.41
CA ASP A 136 15.69 5.93 2.00
C ASP A 136 15.61 7.45 1.85
N MET A 137 14.72 8.11 2.58
CA MET A 137 14.63 9.58 2.60
C MET A 137 15.93 10.22 3.13
N ALA A 138 16.50 9.67 4.22
CA ALA A 138 17.74 10.18 4.78
C ALA A 138 18.90 10.10 3.78
N TRP A 139 19.02 8.98 3.05
CA TRP A 139 20.07 8.83 2.03
C TRP A 139 19.84 9.67 0.79
N GLY A 140 18.60 9.75 0.28
CA GLY A 140 18.26 10.60 -0.86
C GLY A 140 18.55 12.08 -0.59
N SER A 141 18.28 12.55 0.64
CA SER A 141 18.63 13.91 1.06
C SER A 141 20.14 14.15 1.12
N TYR A 142 20.92 13.15 1.53
CA TYR A 142 22.39 13.22 1.60
C TYR A 142 23.01 13.32 0.20
N GLU A 143 22.55 12.52 -0.76
CA GLU A 143 23.04 12.56 -2.15
C GLU A 143 22.70 13.90 -2.84
N THR A 144 21.49 14.42 -2.59
CA THR A 144 21.06 15.72 -3.14
C THR A 144 21.87 16.88 -2.56
N SER A 145 22.29 16.80 -1.28
CA SER A 145 23.10 17.84 -0.64
C SER A 145 24.56 17.93 -1.12
N ARG A 146 25.03 16.93 -1.89
CA ARG A 146 26.41 16.86 -2.42
C ARG A 146 26.54 17.30 -3.89
N ASN A 147 25.42 17.55 -4.57
CA ASN A 147 25.36 18.08 -5.93
C ASN A 147 24.98 19.56 -5.94
#